data_AF-A0A212LUN8-F1
#
_entry.id   AF-A0A212LUN8-F1
#
_cell.length_a   1.000
_cell.length_b   1.000
_cell.length_c   1.000
_cell.angle_alpha   90.00
_cell.angle_beta   90.00
_cell.angle_gamma   90.00
#
_symmetry.space_group_name_H-M   'P 1'
#
loop_
_entity.id
_entity.type
_entity.pdbx_description
1 polymer ?
#
loop_
_entity_poly.entity_id
_entity_poly.type
_entity_poly.pdbx_seq_one_letter_code
_entity_poly.pdbx_strand_id
1 'polypeptide(L)'
;MILAKEQINRYLRHIIMPEISGPGQKKLLESSVFIYGESVSAAAPAIYYLAASGIGSIHCQFADTAGFDKLATRIRDLNGDVSIGLADGQDSGLRIFLGGPEFIKKSKLAFAHFLPSILAFYYGWLGGIQVFKAEDDLNVFLAKLPDLQPAAAAAADTKITAEVFSTCFLGALCAMEAIKLILDIGETAGDFLYCNLFSMEFSKVGQADLEQTLAGLASVQTTTALNFDLTDSKVLIVGTGGLGSPAAYALASAGVGTIGLVDYDVVEISNLNRQILHSGSRIGMPKVESAALFLHDINPQLSIDTYHTALSKENIYSILENYDLVVAAVDNFPDRFLLNDACFFTKKPMLDAGVLRFDGTCMSIITPQSHCYRCTLPDIPSGGSTSTCAESGVLGPLPGIMGFLQAAEAVKLLSGQGNTLHDRVLFLDGMFSHFGTIQLSKQNGCRLCGTNPAIHELQEYKFVCSDEEDTHQE
;
A
#
# COMPACT_ATOMS: atom_id res chain seq x y z
N MET A 1 1.04 -28.90 -14.87
CA MET A 1 1.02 -29.11 -13.41
C MET A 1 -0.26 -28.51 -12.84
N ILE A 2 -0.97 -29.21 -11.97
CA ILE A 2 -2.17 -28.71 -11.28
C ILE A 2 -1.69 -28.06 -9.98
N LEU A 3 -2.26 -26.92 -9.56
CA LEU A 3 -1.91 -26.28 -8.29
C LEU A 3 -2.17 -27.25 -7.13
N ALA A 4 -1.23 -27.34 -6.20
CA ALA A 4 -1.43 -28.12 -4.98
C ALA A 4 -2.53 -27.50 -4.10
N LYS A 5 -3.19 -28.29 -3.25
CA LYS A 5 -4.26 -27.81 -2.36
C LYS A 5 -3.81 -26.63 -1.49
N GLU A 6 -2.58 -26.69 -0.98
CA GLU A 6 -2.01 -25.63 -0.16
C GLU A 6 -1.82 -24.33 -0.95
N GLN A 7 -1.35 -24.41 -2.19
CA GLN A 7 -1.24 -23.27 -3.11
C GLN A 7 -2.62 -22.68 -3.42
N ILE A 8 -3.64 -23.50 -3.63
CA ILE A 8 -5.01 -23.03 -3.84
C ILE A 8 -5.49 -22.22 -2.62
N ASN A 9 -5.25 -22.71 -1.41
CA ASN A 9 -5.64 -22.01 -0.18
C ASN A 9 -4.86 -20.71 0.02
N ARG A 10 -3.55 -20.70 -0.25
CA ARG A 10 -2.68 -19.52 -0.16
C ARG A 10 -3.14 -18.41 -1.09
N TYR A 11 -3.37 -18.75 -2.36
CA TYR A 11 -3.66 -17.78 -3.42
C TYR A 11 -5.15 -17.60 -3.70
N LEU A 12 -6.02 -18.00 -2.77
CA LEU A 12 -7.47 -18.01 -2.97
C LEU A 12 -8.00 -16.67 -3.48
N ARG A 13 -7.53 -15.55 -2.93
CA ARG A 13 -7.99 -14.20 -3.34
C ARG A 13 -7.59 -13.81 -4.77
N HIS A 14 -6.57 -14.44 -5.35
CA HIS A 14 -6.25 -14.29 -6.77
C HIS A 14 -7.08 -15.27 -7.61
N ILE A 15 -7.18 -16.52 -7.17
CA ILE A 15 -7.84 -17.61 -7.94
C ILE A 15 -9.33 -17.34 -8.15
N ILE A 16 -10.01 -16.67 -7.21
CA ILE A 16 -11.42 -16.31 -7.36
C ILE A 16 -11.65 -15.16 -8.36
N MET A 17 -10.61 -14.38 -8.69
CA MET A 17 -10.72 -13.34 -9.69
C MET A 17 -10.65 -13.95 -11.10
N PRO A 18 -11.64 -13.71 -11.97
CA PRO A 18 -11.65 -14.27 -13.33
C PRO A 18 -10.40 -13.94 -14.16
N GLU A 19 -9.84 -12.75 -13.97
CA GLU A 19 -8.65 -12.27 -14.70
C GLU A 19 -7.38 -13.05 -14.35
N ILE A 20 -7.28 -13.59 -13.13
CA ILE A 20 -6.13 -14.40 -12.72
C ILE A 20 -6.48 -15.87 -12.79
N SER A 21 -7.50 -16.31 -12.04
CA SER A 21 -7.94 -17.71 -11.96
C SER A 21 -6.81 -18.69 -11.57
N GLY A 22 -7.10 -19.99 -11.57
CA GLY A 22 -6.07 -21.02 -11.36
C GLY A 22 -4.94 -20.98 -12.41
N PRO A 23 -5.26 -20.95 -13.71
CA PRO A 23 -4.27 -20.81 -14.79
C PRO A 23 -3.33 -19.61 -14.66
N GLY A 24 -3.83 -18.41 -14.33
CA GLY A 24 -2.99 -17.23 -14.15
C GLY A 24 -2.12 -17.35 -12.91
N GLN A 25 -2.65 -17.85 -11.79
CA GLN A 25 -1.81 -18.07 -10.60
C GLN A 25 -0.68 -19.08 -10.87
N LYS A 26 -0.94 -20.11 -11.67
CA LYS A 26 0.10 -21.03 -12.15
C LYS A 26 1.16 -20.31 -13.00
N LYS A 27 0.74 -19.42 -13.90
CA LYS A 27 1.64 -18.61 -14.72
C LYS A 27 2.55 -17.74 -13.85
N LEU A 28 2.04 -17.14 -12.78
CA LEU A 28 2.84 -16.38 -11.81
C LEU A 28 3.91 -17.26 -11.15
N LEU A 29 3.53 -18.45 -10.67
CA LEU A 29 4.44 -19.41 -10.04
C LEU A 29 5.52 -19.93 -11.01
N GLU A 30 5.26 -19.96 -12.31
CA GLU A 30 6.22 -20.37 -13.34
C GLU A 30 7.08 -19.20 -13.84
N SER A 31 6.82 -17.97 -13.38
CA SER A 31 7.51 -16.75 -13.85
C SER A 31 8.70 -16.37 -12.98
N SER A 32 9.66 -15.68 -13.60
CA SER A 32 10.86 -15.15 -12.97
C SER A 32 10.98 -13.64 -13.19
N VAL A 33 11.38 -12.91 -12.15
CA VAL A 33 11.59 -11.46 -12.17
C VAL A 33 12.99 -11.14 -11.68
N PHE A 34 13.70 -10.29 -12.43
CA PHE A 34 14.95 -9.68 -11.99
C PHE A 34 14.71 -8.28 -11.41
N ILE A 35 15.27 -7.99 -10.25
CA ILE A 35 15.22 -6.67 -9.60
C ILE A 35 16.63 -6.12 -9.50
N TYR A 36 16.83 -4.95 -10.10
CA TYR A 36 18.04 -4.14 -9.94
C TYR A 36 17.68 -2.91 -9.11
N GLY A 37 18.05 -2.95 -7.83
CA GLY A 37 17.67 -1.93 -6.84
C GLY A 37 18.87 -1.12 -6.32
N GLU A 38 18.65 0.12 -5.93
CA GLU A 38 19.69 0.93 -5.28
C GLU A 38 20.13 0.32 -3.94
N SER A 39 19.17 -0.12 -3.13
CA SER A 39 19.41 -0.81 -1.86
C SER A 39 18.35 -1.89 -1.62
N VAL A 40 18.67 -2.82 -0.71
CA VAL A 40 17.72 -3.85 -0.25
C VAL A 40 16.46 -3.22 0.35
N SER A 41 16.60 -2.16 1.16
CA SER A 41 15.45 -1.52 1.83
C SER A 41 14.50 -0.85 0.85
N ALA A 42 15.02 -0.16 -0.17
CA ALA A 42 14.21 0.50 -1.20
C ALA A 42 13.43 -0.51 -2.06
N ALA A 43 14.02 -1.68 -2.33
CA ALA A 43 13.38 -2.72 -3.14
C ALA A 43 12.50 -3.69 -2.33
N ALA A 44 12.64 -3.73 -1.00
CA ALA A 44 11.94 -4.69 -0.14
C ALA A 44 10.42 -4.70 -0.33
N PRO A 45 9.71 -3.56 -0.43
CA PRO A 45 8.26 -3.54 -0.67
C PRO A 45 7.86 -4.27 -1.97
N ALA A 46 8.61 -4.07 -3.07
CA ALA A 46 8.37 -4.79 -4.32
C ALA A 46 8.58 -6.29 -4.14
N ILE A 47 9.66 -6.68 -3.47
CA ILE A 47 10.01 -8.09 -3.23
C ILE A 47 8.95 -8.79 -2.37
N TYR A 48 8.48 -8.17 -1.29
CA TYR A 48 7.41 -8.72 -0.46
C TYR A 48 6.14 -8.97 -1.28
N TYR A 49 5.72 -8.01 -2.10
CA TYR A 49 4.49 -8.14 -2.88
C TYR A 49 4.60 -9.10 -4.08
N LEU A 50 5.77 -9.18 -4.73
CA LEU A 50 6.04 -10.21 -5.75
C LEU A 50 6.03 -11.61 -5.13
N ALA A 51 6.69 -11.78 -3.98
CA ALA A 51 6.72 -13.05 -3.28
C ALA A 51 5.35 -13.45 -2.75
N ALA A 52 4.63 -12.54 -2.10
CA ALA A 52 3.26 -12.76 -1.63
C ALA A 52 2.34 -13.18 -2.79
N SER A 53 2.50 -12.55 -3.96
CA SER A 53 1.71 -12.87 -5.16
C SER A 53 2.09 -14.19 -5.83
N GLY A 54 3.20 -14.81 -5.42
CA GLY A 54 3.65 -16.10 -5.93
C GLY A 54 4.41 -16.01 -7.24
N ILE A 55 5.25 -14.99 -7.42
CA ILE A 55 6.28 -15.02 -8.47
C ILE A 55 7.34 -16.06 -8.09
N GLY A 56 7.46 -17.15 -8.86
CA GLY A 56 8.23 -18.33 -8.47
C GLY A 56 9.73 -18.08 -8.24
N SER A 57 10.34 -17.18 -9.03
CA SER A 57 11.76 -16.85 -8.88
C SER A 57 12.00 -15.35 -8.89
N ILE A 58 12.61 -14.85 -7.82
CA ILE A 58 13.02 -13.45 -7.67
C ILE A 58 14.54 -13.38 -7.64
N HIS A 59 15.12 -12.88 -8.72
CA HIS A 59 16.55 -12.64 -8.85
C HIS A 59 16.85 -11.19 -8.50
N CYS A 60 17.89 -10.94 -7.71
CA CYS A 60 18.19 -9.60 -7.24
C CYS A 60 19.64 -9.20 -7.49
N GLN A 61 19.85 -7.92 -7.73
CA GLN A 61 21.15 -7.26 -7.66
C GLN A 61 20.96 -5.87 -7.07
N PHE A 62 21.85 -5.49 -6.15
CA PHE A 62 21.79 -4.19 -5.48
C PHE A 62 23.14 -3.48 -5.52
N ALA A 63 23.13 -2.15 -5.50
CA ALA A 63 24.36 -1.39 -5.22
C ALA A 63 24.77 -1.57 -3.74
N ASP A 64 23.80 -1.58 -2.83
CA ASP A 64 23.99 -1.97 -1.43
C ASP A 64 23.20 -3.25 -1.10
N THR A 65 23.94 -4.29 -0.70
CA THR A 65 23.39 -5.62 -0.37
C THR A 65 23.13 -5.80 1.14
N ALA A 66 23.37 -4.78 1.96
CA ALA A 66 23.16 -4.84 3.40
C ALA A 66 21.72 -5.26 3.74
N GLY A 67 21.59 -6.27 4.60
CA GLY A 67 20.29 -6.80 5.03
C GLY A 67 19.65 -7.82 4.07
N PHE A 68 20.29 -8.16 2.95
CA PHE A 68 19.71 -9.13 1.99
C PHE A 68 19.41 -10.49 2.61
N ASP A 69 20.33 -11.07 3.38
CA ASP A 69 20.11 -12.40 3.99
C ASP A 69 18.89 -12.44 4.91
N LYS A 70 18.67 -11.33 5.64
CA LYS A 70 17.52 -11.13 6.52
C LYS A 70 16.23 -11.05 5.70
N LEU A 71 16.23 -10.23 4.64
CA LEU A 71 15.10 -10.13 3.71
C LEU A 71 14.80 -11.49 3.07
N ALA A 72 15.79 -12.16 2.49
CA ALA A 72 15.63 -13.44 1.82
C ALA A 72 15.06 -14.52 2.76
N THR A 73 15.47 -14.52 4.03
CA THR A 73 14.91 -15.42 5.05
C THR A 73 13.44 -15.12 5.32
N ARG A 74 13.07 -13.84 5.47
CA ARG A 74 11.66 -13.43 5.65
C ARG A 74 10.81 -13.78 4.43
N ILE A 75 11.34 -13.65 3.22
CA ILE A 75 10.63 -14.01 1.98
C ILE A 75 10.36 -15.52 1.90
N ARG A 76 11.35 -16.35 2.24
CA ARG A 76 11.15 -17.82 2.31
C ARG A 76 10.13 -18.23 3.37
N ASP A 77 10.09 -17.54 4.50
CA ASP A 77 9.10 -17.78 5.55
C ASP A 77 7.70 -17.27 5.17
N LEU A 78 7.62 -16.10 4.51
CA LEU A 78 6.37 -15.56 3.96
C LEU A 78 5.77 -16.52 2.92
N ASN A 79 6.60 -16.99 1.98
CA ASN A 79 6.15 -17.83 0.89
C ASN A 79 7.17 -18.91 0.49
N GLY A 80 6.89 -20.16 0.88
CA GLY A 80 7.71 -21.32 0.53
C GLY A 80 7.64 -21.74 -0.93
N ASP A 81 6.69 -21.21 -1.72
CA ASP A 81 6.59 -21.46 -3.16
C ASP A 81 7.60 -20.60 -3.97
N VAL A 82 8.29 -19.65 -3.33
CA VAL A 82 9.11 -18.62 -3.99
C VAL A 82 10.59 -18.81 -3.66
N SER A 83 11.41 -18.79 -4.71
CA SER A 83 12.87 -18.70 -4.59
C SER A 83 13.34 -17.25 -4.69
N ILE A 84 14.35 -16.90 -3.90
CA ILE A 84 14.97 -15.57 -3.92
C ILE A 84 16.48 -15.69 -3.75
N GLY A 85 17.24 -14.95 -4.55
CA GLY A 85 18.71 -14.99 -4.53
C GLY A 85 19.36 -13.84 -5.29
N LEU A 86 20.66 -13.62 -5.03
CA LEU A 86 21.46 -12.69 -5.81
C LEU A 86 21.90 -13.35 -7.12
N ALA A 87 21.63 -12.72 -8.26
CA ALA A 87 21.99 -13.22 -9.59
C ALA A 87 22.06 -12.07 -10.62
N ASP A 88 22.61 -12.32 -11.81
CA ASP A 88 22.79 -11.34 -12.89
C ASP A 88 21.56 -11.16 -13.80
N GLY A 89 20.48 -11.92 -13.54
CA GLY A 89 19.18 -11.73 -14.17
C GLY A 89 19.06 -12.25 -15.61
N GLN A 90 20.00 -13.06 -16.10
CA GLN A 90 19.97 -13.59 -17.48
C GLN A 90 18.76 -14.51 -17.76
N ASP A 91 18.32 -15.28 -16.76
CA ASP A 91 17.23 -16.26 -16.90
C ASP A 91 15.83 -15.70 -16.52
N SER A 92 15.71 -14.38 -16.37
CA SER A 92 14.44 -13.74 -15.96
C SER A 92 13.51 -13.48 -17.14
N GLY A 93 12.19 -13.48 -16.89
CA GLY A 93 11.18 -13.10 -17.89
C GLY A 93 10.87 -11.60 -17.94
N LEU A 94 11.22 -10.87 -16.88
CA LEU A 94 10.92 -9.44 -16.66
C LEU A 94 12.04 -8.79 -15.85
N ARG A 95 12.27 -7.48 -16.03
CA ARG A 95 13.16 -6.67 -15.18
C ARG A 95 12.41 -5.56 -14.44
N ILE A 96 12.86 -5.25 -13.24
CA ILE A 96 12.42 -4.11 -12.44
C ILE A 96 13.65 -3.31 -12.01
N PHE A 97 13.69 -2.04 -12.36
CA PHE A 97 14.70 -1.07 -11.93
C PHE A 97 14.09 -0.14 -10.89
N LEU A 98 14.68 -0.08 -9.70
CA LEU A 98 14.19 0.69 -8.56
C LEU A 98 15.32 1.50 -7.94
N GLY A 99 15.29 2.82 -8.05
CA GLY A 99 16.31 3.65 -7.42
C GLY A 99 16.19 5.13 -7.73
N GLY A 100 17.04 5.94 -7.12
CA GLY A 100 17.16 7.35 -7.48
C GLY A 100 17.55 7.56 -8.95
N PRO A 101 17.29 8.75 -9.53
CA PRO A 101 17.58 9.05 -10.93
C PRO A 101 19.04 8.79 -11.35
N GLU A 102 20.00 9.13 -10.50
CA GLU A 102 21.43 8.87 -10.75
C GLU A 102 21.77 7.38 -10.78
N PHE A 103 21.17 6.60 -9.87
CA PHE A 103 21.37 5.15 -9.84
C PHE A 103 20.84 4.52 -11.12
N ILE A 104 19.62 4.90 -11.53
CA ILE A 104 19.00 4.43 -12.77
C ILE A 104 19.85 4.83 -13.98
N LYS A 105 20.37 6.05 -14.05
CA LYS A 105 21.22 6.50 -15.16
C LYS A 105 22.57 5.77 -15.21
N LYS A 106 23.21 5.52 -14.05
CA LYS A 106 24.52 4.85 -13.93
C LYS A 106 24.46 3.34 -14.07
N SER A 107 23.28 2.75 -13.92
CA SER A 107 23.06 1.31 -14.02
C SER A 107 23.57 0.70 -15.32
N LYS A 108 23.84 1.52 -16.37
CA LYS A 108 24.36 1.12 -17.69
C LYS A 108 23.74 -0.22 -18.08
N LEU A 109 22.41 -0.21 -18.29
CA LEU A 109 21.53 -1.37 -18.49
C LEU A 109 21.95 -2.27 -19.67
N ALA A 110 23.14 -2.83 -19.60
CA ALA A 110 23.80 -3.57 -20.65
C ALA A 110 23.50 -5.04 -20.45
N PHE A 111 22.32 -5.44 -20.91
CA PHE A 111 21.95 -6.84 -20.99
C PHE A 111 22.15 -7.34 -22.42
N ALA A 112 22.51 -8.61 -22.58
CA ALA A 112 22.71 -9.20 -23.91
C ALA A 112 21.43 -9.17 -24.77
N HIS A 113 20.25 -9.21 -24.13
CA HIS A 113 18.94 -9.14 -24.78
C HIS A 113 17.98 -8.27 -23.98
N PHE A 114 17.11 -7.55 -24.68
CA PHE A 114 16.02 -6.80 -24.08
C PHE A 114 14.96 -7.73 -23.49
N LEU A 115 14.48 -7.36 -22.31
CA LEU A 115 13.32 -7.96 -21.66
C LEU A 115 12.35 -6.83 -21.31
N PRO A 116 11.03 -7.10 -21.26
CA PRO A 116 10.09 -6.16 -20.68
C PRO A 116 10.62 -5.63 -19.34
N SER A 117 10.59 -4.32 -19.18
CA SER A 117 11.30 -3.64 -18.10
C SER A 117 10.40 -2.63 -17.44
N ILE A 118 10.29 -2.69 -16.12
CA ILE A 118 9.61 -1.70 -15.30
C ILE A 118 10.69 -0.81 -14.71
N LEU A 119 10.63 0.49 -14.95
CA LEU A 119 11.52 1.46 -14.32
C LEU A 119 10.69 2.29 -13.36
N ALA A 120 11.05 2.28 -12.09
CA ALA A 120 10.53 3.20 -11.10
C ALA A 120 11.67 3.95 -10.44
N PHE A 121 11.52 5.27 -10.32
CA PHE A 121 12.46 6.10 -9.59
C PHE A 121 11.75 6.91 -8.52
N TYR A 122 12.48 7.21 -7.46
CA TYR A 122 12.03 8.04 -6.34
C TYR A 122 13.02 9.18 -6.08
N TYR A 123 12.50 10.29 -5.57
CA TYR A 123 13.27 11.44 -5.16
C TYR A 123 12.52 12.19 -4.05
N GLY A 124 12.82 11.86 -2.79
CA GLY A 124 12.02 12.31 -1.64
C GLY A 124 10.56 11.84 -1.75
N TRP A 125 9.61 12.78 -1.76
CA TRP A 125 8.17 12.52 -1.93
C TRP A 125 7.73 12.31 -3.39
N LEU A 126 8.63 12.59 -4.34
CA LEU A 126 8.37 12.49 -5.77
C LEU A 126 8.79 11.13 -6.30
N GLY A 127 8.21 10.74 -7.42
CA GLY A 127 8.69 9.61 -8.18
C GLY A 127 7.90 9.39 -9.45
N GLY A 128 8.11 8.23 -10.04
CA GLY A 128 7.25 7.74 -11.10
C GLY A 128 7.66 6.37 -11.58
N ILE A 129 6.81 5.81 -12.44
CA ILE A 129 6.96 4.47 -12.98
C ILE A 129 6.64 4.49 -14.49
N GLN A 130 7.37 3.68 -15.26
CA GLN A 130 7.04 3.39 -16.64
C GLN A 130 7.41 1.95 -16.99
N VAL A 131 6.58 1.34 -17.85
CA VAL A 131 6.74 -0.01 -18.37
C VAL A 131 7.18 0.07 -19.83
N PHE A 132 8.32 -0.56 -20.12
CA PHE A 132 8.93 -0.61 -21.44
C PHE A 132 8.79 -2.00 -22.03
N LYS A 133 8.30 -2.07 -23.27
CA LYS A 133 8.19 -3.31 -24.06
C LYS A 133 9.17 -3.34 -25.24
N ALA A 134 9.91 -2.26 -25.47
CA ALA A 134 10.96 -2.15 -26.47
C ALA A 134 12.20 -1.44 -25.91
N GLU A 135 13.38 -1.82 -26.40
CA GLU A 135 14.67 -1.30 -25.95
C GLU A 135 14.87 0.17 -26.34
N ASP A 136 14.45 0.55 -27.54
CA ASP A 136 14.58 1.92 -28.04
C ASP A 136 13.81 2.92 -27.16
N ASP A 137 12.60 2.58 -26.72
CA ASP A 137 11.79 3.42 -25.84
C ASP A 137 12.46 3.63 -24.47
N LEU A 138 13.06 2.58 -23.92
CA LEU A 138 13.82 2.64 -22.66
C LEU A 138 15.04 3.55 -22.82
N ASN A 139 15.80 3.39 -23.91
CA ASN A 139 16.97 4.21 -24.18
C ASN A 139 16.62 5.69 -24.38
N VAL A 140 15.50 5.98 -25.05
CA VAL A 140 14.98 7.35 -25.20
C VAL A 140 14.60 7.94 -23.83
N PHE A 141 13.95 7.17 -22.97
CA PHE A 141 13.62 7.62 -21.61
C PHE A 141 14.89 7.92 -20.79
N LEU A 142 15.86 7.01 -20.77
CA LEU A 142 17.11 7.19 -20.02
C LEU A 142 17.91 8.40 -20.49
N ALA A 143 17.88 8.71 -21.79
CA ALA A 143 18.53 9.90 -22.34
C ALA A 143 17.88 11.22 -21.87
N LYS A 144 16.57 11.20 -21.57
CA LYS A 144 15.81 12.35 -21.05
C LYS A 144 15.93 12.53 -19.53
N LEU A 145 16.46 11.53 -18.80
CA LEU A 145 16.56 11.59 -17.35
C LEU A 145 17.63 12.61 -16.92
N PRO A 146 17.26 13.66 -16.15
CA PRO A 146 18.18 14.71 -15.75
C PRO A 146 19.27 14.18 -14.82
N ASP A 147 20.44 14.82 -14.84
CA ASP A 147 21.46 14.64 -13.81
C ASP A 147 20.98 15.33 -12.53
N LEU A 148 20.41 14.55 -11.61
CA LEU A 148 19.91 15.04 -10.34
C LEU A 148 20.95 14.75 -9.27
N GLN A 149 21.41 15.74 -8.53
CA GLN A 149 22.15 15.41 -7.32
C GLN A 149 21.23 14.58 -6.41
N PRO A 150 21.74 13.57 -5.68
CA PRO A 150 20.96 12.89 -4.66
C PRO A 150 20.29 13.95 -3.79
N ALA A 151 19.01 13.75 -3.44
CA ALA A 151 18.32 14.65 -2.54
C ALA A 151 19.26 14.85 -1.35
N ALA A 152 19.63 16.12 -1.07
CA ALA A 152 20.68 16.41 -0.11
C ALA A 152 20.44 15.54 1.11
N ALA A 153 21.39 14.64 1.40
CA ALA A 153 21.26 13.71 2.51
C ALA A 153 20.81 14.56 3.68
N ALA A 154 19.60 14.28 4.15
CA ALA A 154 19.00 15.00 5.26
C ALA A 154 20.13 15.05 6.31
N ALA A 155 20.48 16.25 6.79
CA ALA A 155 21.57 16.41 7.76
C ALA A 155 21.42 15.32 8.82
N ALA A 156 22.52 14.79 9.38
CA ALA A 156 22.48 13.62 10.27
C ALA A 156 21.45 13.71 11.44
N ASP A 157 20.87 14.89 11.69
CA ASP A 157 19.78 15.19 12.64
C ASP A 157 18.33 15.02 12.11
N THR A 158 18.09 14.90 10.80
CA THR A 158 16.74 14.67 10.24
C THR A 158 16.45 13.17 10.18
N LYS A 159 15.72 12.67 11.19
CA LYS A 159 15.41 11.26 11.42
C LYS A 159 14.47 10.60 10.40
N ILE A 160 13.89 11.37 9.47
CA ILE A 160 12.87 10.87 8.54
C ILE A 160 13.32 11.08 7.10
N THR A 161 13.48 9.98 6.36
CA THR A 161 13.68 10.03 4.92
C THR A 161 12.32 9.89 4.24
N ALA A 162 11.79 10.98 3.67
CA ALA A 162 10.55 10.97 2.88
C ALA A 162 10.53 9.90 1.76
N GLU A 163 11.73 9.47 1.34
CA GLU A 163 11.97 8.37 0.42
C GLU A 163 11.35 7.04 0.87
N VAL A 164 11.15 6.81 2.17
CA VAL A 164 10.45 5.61 2.67
C VAL A 164 9.06 5.49 2.05
N PHE A 165 8.32 6.58 1.92
CA PHE A 165 6.96 6.54 1.37
C PHE A 165 6.94 6.30 -0.13
N SER A 166 7.81 6.98 -0.87
CA SER A 166 7.90 6.81 -2.33
C SER A 166 8.44 5.44 -2.72
N THR A 167 9.47 4.92 -2.03
CA THR A 167 9.98 3.55 -2.24
C THR A 167 8.93 2.49 -1.93
N CYS A 168 8.17 2.63 -0.83
CA CYS A 168 7.09 1.73 -0.49
C CYS A 168 5.97 1.74 -1.54
N PHE A 169 5.46 2.93 -1.87
CA PHE A 169 4.40 3.09 -2.87
C PHE A 169 4.82 2.54 -4.24
N LEU A 170 5.97 2.97 -4.76
CA LEU A 170 6.47 2.54 -6.07
C LEU A 170 6.81 1.06 -6.08
N GLY A 171 7.32 0.50 -4.98
CA GLY A 171 7.62 -0.92 -4.88
C GLY A 171 6.36 -1.79 -5.03
N ALA A 172 5.27 -1.46 -4.34
CA ALA A 172 3.99 -2.15 -4.52
C ALA A 172 3.43 -1.95 -5.94
N LEU A 173 3.58 -0.75 -6.51
CA LEU A 173 3.14 -0.46 -7.88
C LEU A 173 3.93 -1.26 -8.92
N CYS A 174 5.25 -1.40 -8.76
CA CYS A 174 6.08 -2.27 -9.58
C CYS A 174 5.62 -3.73 -9.52
N ALA A 175 5.28 -4.24 -8.32
CA ALA A 175 4.75 -5.59 -8.19
C ALA A 175 3.40 -5.76 -8.93
N MET A 176 2.53 -4.74 -8.86
CA MET A 176 1.27 -4.72 -9.62
C MET A 176 1.49 -4.77 -11.13
N GLU A 177 2.36 -3.88 -11.65
CA GLU A 177 2.69 -3.83 -13.08
C GLU A 177 3.38 -5.12 -13.57
N ALA A 178 4.22 -5.74 -12.73
CA ALA A 178 4.86 -7.01 -13.04
C ALA A 178 3.83 -8.14 -13.21
N ILE A 179 2.87 -8.23 -12.29
CA ILE A 179 1.78 -9.22 -12.37
C ILE A 179 0.94 -8.99 -13.62
N LYS A 180 0.60 -7.73 -13.93
CA LYS A 180 -0.15 -7.39 -15.14
C LYS A 180 0.58 -7.78 -16.42
N LEU A 181 1.88 -7.50 -16.51
CA LEU A 181 2.73 -7.92 -17.63
C LEU A 181 2.81 -9.44 -17.78
N ILE A 182 3.01 -10.15 -16.67
CA ILE A 182 3.12 -11.60 -16.68
C ILE A 182 1.80 -12.22 -17.11
N LEU A 183 0.67 -11.71 -16.63
CA LEU A 183 -0.65 -12.26 -16.92
C LEU A 183 -1.24 -11.76 -18.25
N ASP A 184 -0.71 -10.68 -18.81
CA ASP A 184 -1.27 -9.97 -19.97
C ASP A 184 -2.70 -9.47 -19.70
N ILE A 185 -2.87 -8.75 -18.58
CA ILE A 185 -4.17 -8.20 -18.15
C ILE A 185 -4.11 -6.68 -18.01
N GLY A 186 -5.20 -6.02 -18.39
CA GLY A 186 -5.34 -4.57 -18.30
C GLY A 186 -4.36 -3.82 -19.20
N GLU A 187 -4.17 -2.54 -18.90
CA GLU A 187 -3.19 -1.67 -19.54
C GLU A 187 -2.08 -1.34 -18.56
N THR A 188 -0.84 -1.67 -18.91
CA THR A 188 0.34 -1.32 -18.10
C THR A 188 0.61 0.19 -18.15
N ALA A 189 1.41 0.70 -17.22
CA ALA A 189 1.91 2.08 -17.24
C ALA A 189 2.90 2.34 -18.40
N GLY A 190 2.44 2.28 -19.64
CA GLY A 190 3.26 2.46 -20.85
C GLY A 190 3.73 3.89 -21.06
N ASP A 191 2.90 4.87 -20.67
CA ASP A 191 3.32 6.26 -20.47
C ASP A 191 3.88 6.45 -19.06
N PHE A 192 4.72 7.47 -18.89
CA PHE A 192 5.32 7.77 -17.59
C PHE A 192 4.25 8.20 -16.59
N LEU A 193 4.03 7.43 -15.54
CA LEU A 193 3.14 7.77 -14.45
C LEU A 193 3.93 8.49 -13.35
N TYR A 194 3.81 9.82 -13.34
CA TYR A 194 4.38 10.68 -12.32
C TYR A 194 3.55 10.64 -11.03
N CYS A 195 4.23 10.69 -9.87
CA CYS A 195 3.60 10.83 -8.57
C CYS A 195 4.30 11.88 -7.68
N ASN A 196 3.49 12.64 -6.96
CA ASN A 196 3.90 13.50 -5.87
C ASN A 196 3.08 13.14 -4.63
N LEU A 197 3.68 12.37 -3.72
CA LEU A 197 2.99 11.90 -2.51
C LEU A 197 2.79 13.03 -1.47
N PHE A 198 3.57 14.12 -1.57
CA PHE A 198 3.40 15.28 -0.70
C PHE A 198 2.11 16.03 -1.01
N SER A 199 1.72 16.12 -2.29
CA SER A 199 0.47 16.75 -2.73
C SER A 199 -0.68 15.77 -3.05
N MET A 200 -0.37 14.47 -3.12
CA MET A 200 -1.22 13.40 -3.70
C MET A 200 -1.65 13.69 -5.13
N GLU A 201 -0.71 14.15 -5.95
CA GLU A 201 -0.92 14.38 -7.37
C GLU A 201 -0.29 13.25 -8.18
N PHE A 202 -1.05 12.76 -9.16
CA PHE A 202 -0.66 11.66 -10.03
C PHE A 202 -1.05 12.03 -11.46
N SER A 203 -0.16 11.81 -12.42
CA SER A 203 -0.43 12.12 -13.82
C SER A 203 0.26 11.15 -14.76
N LYS A 204 -0.46 10.72 -15.79
CA LYS A 204 0.16 10.07 -16.95
C LYS A 204 0.73 11.16 -17.86
N VAL A 205 2.01 11.06 -18.14
CA VAL A 205 2.79 12.05 -18.88
C VAL A 205 3.14 11.47 -20.23
N GLY A 206 2.59 12.08 -21.29
CA GLY A 206 2.90 11.71 -22.66
C GLY A 206 4.33 12.12 -23.06
N GLN A 207 4.81 11.55 -24.16
CA GLN A 207 6.18 11.77 -24.64
C GLN A 207 6.56 13.24 -24.90
N ALA A 208 5.58 14.10 -25.23
CA ALA A 208 5.78 15.52 -25.50
C ALA A 208 6.13 16.32 -24.22
N ASP A 209 5.54 15.95 -23.08
CA ASP A 209 5.69 16.67 -21.81
C ASP A 209 6.69 16.01 -20.86
N LEU A 210 7.21 14.83 -21.24
CA LEU A 210 8.11 14.01 -20.42
C LEU A 210 9.39 14.76 -20.03
N GLU A 211 10.06 15.39 -20.98
CA GLU A 211 11.32 16.10 -20.72
C GLU A 211 11.11 17.27 -19.74
N GLN A 212 10.04 18.05 -19.94
CA GLN A 212 9.68 19.13 -19.03
C GLN A 212 9.33 18.62 -17.63
N THR A 213 8.58 17.52 -17.54
CA THR A 213 8.19 16.91 -16.26
C THR A 213 9.42 16.41 -15.51
N LEU A 214 10.30 15.67 -16.19
CA LEU A 214 11.54 15.16 -15.59
C LEU A 214 12.47 16.32 -15.19
N ALA A 215 12.64 17.34 -16.03
CA ALA A 215 13.40 18.54 -15.67
C ALA A 215 12.79 19.28 -14.46
N GLY A 216 11.47 19.27 -14.32
CA GLY A 216 10.74 19.80 -13.18
C GLY A 216 11.20 19.20 -11.85
N LEU A 217 11.53 17.91 -11.82
CA LEU A 217 12.06 17.22 -10.63
C LEU A 217 13.35 17.88 -10.09
N ALA A 218 14.18 18.44 -10.97
CA ALA A 218 15.42 19.14 -10.61
C ALA A 218 15.16 20.52 -9.99
N SER A 219 14.04 21.13 -10.37
CA SER A 219 13.67 22.48 -9.96
C SER A 219 12.87 22.52 -8.65
N VAL A 220 12.33 21.38 -8.21
CA VAL A 220 11.71 21.24 -6.89
C VAL A 220 12.83 21.37 -5.87
N GLN A 221 12.97 22.56 -5.26
CA GLN A 221 13.79 22.74 -4.06
C GLN A 221 13.48 21.58 -3.11
N THR A 222 14.52 20.96 -2.58
CA THR A 222 14.51 19.86 -1.61
C THR A 222 13.84 20.27 -0.28
N THR A 223 12.56 20.64 -0.31
CA THR A 223 11.67 20.70 0.85
C THR A 223 11.13 19.29 1.13
N THR A 224 12.03 18.31 1.06
CA THR A 224 11.78 16.87 1.22
C THR A 224 11.96 16.41 2.67
N ALA A 225 12.66 17.21 3.49
CA ALA A 225 12.81 16.95 4.91
C ALA A 225 11.59 17.48 5.67
N LEU A 226 10.93 16.58 6.41
CA LEU A 226 9.95 16.98 7.41
C LEU A 226 10.69 17.65 8.57
N ASN A 227 10.39 18.91 8.86
CA ASN A 227 10.85 19.57 10.07
C ASN A 227 9.95 19.18 11.27
N PHE A 228 9.77 17.89 11.49
CA PHE A 228 8.90 17.33 12.52
C PHE A 228 9.49 16.03 13.04
N ASP A 229 9.51 15.83 14.36
CA ASP A 229 10.00 14.58 14.96
C ASP A 229 8.83 13.60 15.15
N LEU A 230 8.85 12.49 14.40
CA LEU A 230 7.82 11.45 14.49
C LEU A 230 7.97 10.58 15.75
N THR A 231 9.07 10.68 16.51
CA THR A 231 9.30 9.80 17.68
C THR A 231 8.34 10.05 18.84
N ASP A 232 7.66 11.20 18.86
CA ASP A 232 6.61 11.50 19.85
C ASP A 232 5.20 11.19 19.34
N SER A 233 5.07 10.87 18.05
CA SER A 233 3.78 10.59 17.42
C SER A 233 3.25 9.19 17.74
N LYS A 234 1.94 9.10 17.90
CA LYS A 234 1.22 7.86 18.21
C LYS A 234 0.13 7.61 17.17
N VAL A 235 0.25 6.52 16.42
CA VAL A 235 -0.72 6.15 15.37
C VAL A 235 -1.44 4.87 15.75
N LEU A 236 -2.78 4.90 15.74
CA LEU A 236 -3.59 3.68 15.85
C LEU A 236 -3.84 3.10 14.47
N ILE A 237 -3.61 1.80 14.28
CA ILE A 237 -3.94 1.07 13.06
C ILE A 237 -4.98 0.01 13.42
N VAL A 238 -6.17 0.13 12.84
CA VAL A 238 -7.27 -0.81 13.05
C VAL A 238 -7.37 -1.73 11.85
N GLY A 239 -7.08 -3.01 12.07
CA GLY A 239 -6.87 -4.02 11.05
C GLY A 239 -5.38 -4.11 10.71
N THR A 240 -4.79 -5.28 10.90
CA THR A 240 -3.38 -5.59 10.54
C THR A 240 -3.28 -6.40 9.24
N GLY A 241 -4.39 -6.48 8.50
CA GLY A 241 -4.50 -7.19 7.23
C GLY A 241 -3.87 -6.48 6.03
N GLY A 242 -4.52 -6.56 4.87
CA GLY A 242 -3.92 -6.13 3.59
C GLY A 242 -3.58 -4.63 3.52
N LEU A 243 -4.39 -3.78 4.16
CA LEU A 243 -4.18 -2.33 4.22
C LEU A 243 -3.30 -1.92 5.41
N GLY A 244 -3.50 -2.54 6.57
CA GLY A 244 -2.78 -2.17 7.80
C GLY A 244 -1.34 -2.65 7.81
N SER A 245 -1.06 -3.80 7.20
CA SER A 245 0.29 -4.34 7.04
C SER A 245 1.27 -3.34 6.38
N PRO A 246 0.99 -2.82 5.16
CA PRO A 246 1.85 -1.83 4.51
C PRO A 246 1.84 -0.47 5.25
N ALA A 247 0.71 -0.06 5.83
CA ALA A 247 0.66 1.20 6.60
C ALA A 247 1.62 1.16 7.80
N ALA A 248 1.56 0.09 8.60
CA ALA A 248 2.43 -0.08 9.76
C ALA A 248 3.90 -0.25 9.34
N TYR A 249 4.17 -0.99 8.25
CA TYR A 249 5.51 -1.14 7.68
C TYR A 249 6.15 0.22 7.40
N ALA A 250 5.45 1.10 6.67
CA ALA A 250 5.97 2.40 6.28
C ALA A 250 6.11 3.34 7.48
N LEU A 251 5.14 3.35 8.41
CA LEU A 251 5.22 4.18 9.62
C LEU A 251 6.35 3.76 10.57
N ALA A 252 6.55 2.46 10.75
CA ALA A 252 7.68 1.94 11.54
C ALA A 252 9.03 2.29 10.89
N SER A 253 9.12 2.12 9.57
CA SER A 253 10.31 2.47 8.77
C SER A 253 10.60 3.98 8.78
N ALA A 254 9.56 4.82 8.87
CA ALA A 254 9.67 6.28 8.94
C ALA A 254 10.00 6.80 10.35
N GLY A 255 10.02 5.94 11.37
CA GLY A 255 10.40 6.32 12.73
C GLY A 255 9.28 6.90 13.58
N VAL A 256 8.01 6.53 13.34
CA VAL A 256 6.92 6.81 14.28
C VAL A 256 7.23 6.22 15.65
N GLY A 257 6.98 6.97 16.72
CA GLY A 257 7.31 6.59 18.09
C GLY A 257 6.47 5.46 18.65
N THR A 258 5.15 5.52 18.46
CA THR A 258 4.22 4.49 18.93
C THR A 258 3.23 4.08 17.85
N ILE A 259 3.06 2.78 17.66
CA ILE A 259 1.99 2.21 16.83
C ILE A 259 1.09 1.33 17.70
N GLY A 260 -0.19 1.68 17.78
CA GLY A 260 -1.22 0.80 18.31
C GLY A 260 -1.77 -0.10 17.21
N LEU A 261 -1.90 -1.40 17.47
CA LEU A 261 -2.43 -2.39 16.54
C LEU A 261 -3.70 -3.00 17.10
N VAL A 262 -4.82 -2.87 16.40
CA VAL A 262 -6.10 -3.50 16.76
C VAL A 262 -6.46 -4.51 15.69
N ASP A 263 -6.63 -5.77 16.07
CA ASP A 263 -7.13 -6.83 15.19
C ASP A 263 -7.62 -7.97 16.09
N TYR A 264 -8.68 -8.68 15.70
CA TYR A 264 -9.20 -9.83 16.44
C TYR A 264 -8.84 -11.17 15.81
N ASP A 265 -8.37 -11.15 14.56
CA ASP A 265 -8.08 -12.35 13.81
C ASP A 265 -6.73 -12.98 14.21
N VAL A 266 -6.55 -14.22 13.75
CA VAL A 266 -5.27 -14.92 13.72
C VAL A 266 -4.73 -14.98 12.28
N VAL A 267 -3.44 -15.22 12.14
CA VAL A 267 -2.79 -15.37 10.83
C VAL A 267 -3.25 -16.66 10.16
N GLU A 268 -3.71 -16.57 8.92
CA GLU A 268 -4.05 -17.72 8.08
C GLU A 268 -3.22 -17.78 6.79
N ILE A 269 -3.07 -18.97 6.21
CA ILE A 269 -2.33 -19.13 4.94
C ILE A 269 -2.93 -18.29 3.79
N SER A 270 -4.25 -18.14 3.77
CA SER A 270 -5.02 -17.35 2.78
C SER A 270 -4.75 -15.84 2.88
N ASN A 271 -4.06 -15.40 3.93
CA ASN A 271 -3.70 -14.01 4.18
C ASN A 271 -2.35 -13.65 3.54
N LEU A 272 -1.44 -14.62 3.45
CA LEU A 272 -0.04 -14.42 3.08
C LEU A 272 0.17 -13.98 1.62
N ASN A 273 -0.89 -13.98 0.81
CA ASN A 273 -0.84 -13.47 -0.56
C ASN A 273 -0.84 -11.92 -0.64
N ARG A 274 -1.07 -11.22 0.48
CA ARG A 274 -1.15 -9.74 0.51
C ARG A 274 -0.78 -9.09 1.86
N GLN A 275 -0.68 -9.85 2.95
CA GLN A 275 -0.44 -9.32 4.30
C GLN A 275 1.03 -9.50 4.70
N ILE A 276 1.86 -8.53 4.32
CA ILE A 276 3.33 -8.65 4.33
C ILE A 276 3.97 -8.67 5.73
N LEU A 277 3.24 -8.33 6.80
CA LEU A 277 3.74 -8.42 8.17
C LEU A 277 3.65 -9.83 8.75
N HIS A 278 2.95 -10.74 8.08
CA HIS A 278 2.72 -12.11 8.55
C HIS A 278 3.60 -13.09 7.77
N SER A 279 3.73 -14.32 8.28
CA SER A 279 4.52 -15.36 7.62
C SER A 279 4.01 -16.76 7.92
N GLY A 280 4.51 -17.75 7.18
CA GLY A 280 4.13 -19.15 7.32
C GLY A 280 4.38 -19.70 8.72
N SER A 281 5.55 -19.39 9.31
CA SER A 281 5.89 -19.82 10.68
C SER A 281 4.97 -19.24 11.77
N ARG A 282 4.19 -18.19 11.47
CA ARG A 282 3.29 -17.52 12.41
C ARG A 282 1.81 -17.80 12.16
N ILE A 283 1.46 -18.75 11.28
CA ILE A 283 0.06 -19.18 11.09
C ILE A 283 -0.53 -19.63 12.44
N GLY A 284 -1.73 -19.13 12.77
CA GLY A 284 -2.44 -19.36 14.03
C GLY A 284 -2.10 -18.38 15.16
N MET A 285 -1.06 -17.56 15.01
CA MET A 285 -0.75 -16.47 15.95
C MET A 285 -1.75 -15.32 15.79
N PRO A 286 -2.16 -14.61 16.86
CA PRO A 286 -2.90 -13.36 16.75
C PRO A 286 -2.20 -12.39 15.78
N LYS A 287 -2.95 -11.77 14.87
CA LYS A 287 -2.32 -10.92 13.85
C LYS A 287 -1.57 -9.73 14.45
N VAL A 288 -2.11 -9.13 15.52
CA VAL A 288 -1.44 -8.03 16.24
C VAL A 288 -0.07 -8.44 16.79
N GLU A 289 0.06 -9.66 17.32
CA GLU A 289 1.34 -10.17 17.84
C GLU A 289 2.31 -10.49 16.70
N SER A 290 1.83 -11.14 15.65
CA SER A 290 2.65 -11.41 14.45
C SER A 290 3.16 -10.12 13.82
N ALA A 291 2.33 -9.09 13.76
CA ALA A 291 2.71 -7.79 13.22
C ALA A 291 3.74 -7.10 14.12
N ALA A 292 3.53 -7.12 15.44
CA ALA A 292 4.46 -6.55 16.41
C ALA A 292 5.88 -7.15 16.29
N LEU A 293 5.99 -8.48 16.15
CA LEU A 293 7.28 -9.15 15.94
C LEU A 293 8.01 -8.66 14.68
N PHE A 294 7.27 -8.50 13.58
CA PHE A 294 7.85 -7.99 12.33
C PHE A 294 8.30 -6.53 12.48
N LEU A 295 7.44 -5.67 13.04
CA LEU A 295 7.69 -4.23 13.13
C LEU A 295 8.84 -3.91 14.10
N HIS A 296 8.96 -4.63 15.21
CA HIS A 296 10.10 -4.47 16.13
C HIS A 296 11.43 -4.87 15.47
N ASP A 297 11.39 -5.79 14.50
CA ASP A 297 12.57 -6.20 13.73
C ASP A 297 12.92 -5.23 12.58
N ILE A 298 12.00 -4.32 12.23
CA ILE A 298 12.22 -3.16 11.35
C ILE A 298 12.77 -1.98 12.15
N ASN A 299 12.12 -1.64 13.27
CA ASN A 299 12.51 -0.54 14.12
C ASN A 299 12.46 -0.97 15.60
N PRO A 300 13.59 -1.34 16.21
CA PRO A 300 13.65 -1.75 17.62
C PRO A 300 13.34 -0.63 18.63
N GLN A 301 13.25 0.64 18.20
CA GLN A 301 12.90 1.76 19.07
C GLN A 301 11.38 2.04 19.09
N LEU A 302 10.61 1.38 18.21
CA LEU A 302 9.16 1.54 18.11
C LEU A 302 8.46 0.96 19.35
N SER A 303 7.63 1.77 20.01
CA SER A 303 6.67 1.27 21.00
C SER A 303 5.46 0.68 20.28
N ILE A 304 5.06 -0.54 20.66
CA ILE A 304 3.92 -1.23 20.03
C ILE A 304 2.93 -1.63 21.10
N ASP A 305 1.71 -1.12 20.99
CA ASP A 305 0.58 -1.55 21.82
C ASP A 305 -0.29 -2.50 20.99
N THR A 306 -0.55 -3.70 21.49
CA THR A 306 -1.39 -4.69 20.80
C THR A 306 -2.74 -4.84 21.49
N TYR A 307 -3.82 -4.72 20.73
CA TYR A 307 -5.19 -4.96 21.17
C TYR A 307 -5.76 -6.12 20.35
N HIS A 308 -5.65 -7.35 20.90
CA HIS A 308 -6.28 -8.53 20.30
C HIS A 308 -7.78 -8.56 20.62
N THR A 309 -8.55 -7.69 19.96
CA THR A 309 -9.98 -7.50 20.22
C THR A 309 -10.71 -6.99 18.99
N ALA A 310 -11.99 -7.33 18.88
CA ALA A 310 -12.88 -6.65 17.95
C ALA A 310 -13.20 -5.25 18.49
N LEU A 311 -13.36 -4.27 17.61
CA LEU A 311 -13.84 -2.96 18.03
C LEU A 311 -15.33 -3.03 18.39
N SER A 312 -15.69 -2.25 19.40
CA SER A 312 -17.05 -2.15 19.90
C SER A 312 -17.27 -0.75 20.47
N LYS A 313 -18.53 -0.36 20.66
CA LYS A 313 -18.84 0.94 21.29
C LYS A 313 -18.30 1.03 22.72
N GLU A 314 -18.09 -0.12 23.38
CA GLU A 314 -17.59 -0.23 24.75
C GLU A 314 -16.09 0.04 24.87
N ASN A 315 -15.29 -0.35 23.87
CA ASN A 315 -13.82 -0.27 23.96
C ASN A 315 -13.20 0.82 23.08
N ILE A 316 -13.90 1.31 22.05
CA ILE A 316 -13.26 2.15 21.04
C ILE A 316 -12.72 3.46 21.60
N TYR A 317 -13.43 4.08 22.55
CA TYR A 317 -12.99 5.36 23.11
C TYR A 317 -11.72 5.24 23.96
N SER A 318 -11.60 4.21 24.80
CA SER A 318 -10.39 4.00 25.61
C SER A 318 -9.18 3.60 24.78
N ILE A 319 -9.41 2.96 23.62
CA ILE A 319 -8.33 2.70 22.66
C ILE A 319 -7.91 4.01 21.98
N LEU A 320 -8.87 4.78 21.44
CA LEU A 320 -8.60 5.98 20.64
C LEU A 320 -7.93 7.12 21.41
N GLU A 321 -8.20 7.28 22.71
CA GLU A 321 -7.72 8.42 23.49
C GLU A 321 -6.18 8.56 23.48
N ASN A 322 -5.48 7.43 23.36
CA ASN A 322 -4.02 7.32 23.47
C ASN A 322 -3.26 7.66 22.17
N TYR A 323 -3.95 7.91 21.06
CA TYR A 323 -3.33 8.09 19.74
C TYR A 323 -3.68 9.44 19.12
N ASP A 324 -2.78 9.97 18.29
CA ASP A 324 -2.93 11.28 17.64
C ASP A 324 -3.84 11.19 16.40
N LEU A 325 -3.78 10.07 15.68
CA LEU A 325 -4.61 9.78 14.51
C LEU A 325 -4.87 8.28 14.35
N VAL A 326 -5.83 7.96 13.48
CA VAL A 326 -6.27 6.60 13.20
C VAL A 326 -6.09 6.25 11.72
N VAL A 327 -5.49 5.11 11.44
CA VAL A 327 -5.51 4.43 10.14
C VAL A 327 -6.62 3.38 10.18
N ALA A 328 -7.71 3.62 9.45
CA ALA A 328 -8.79 2.66 9.28
C ALA A 328 -8.43 1.68 8.16
N ALA A 329 -7.98 0.49 8.54
CA ALA A 329 -7.56 -0.59 7.65
C ALA A 329 -8.49 -1.82 7.74
N VAL A 330 -9.77 -1.55 8.03
CA VAL A 330 -10.84 -2.54 8.16
C VAL A 330 -11.51 -2.84 6.81
N ASP A 331 -11.99 -4.06 6.63
CA ASP A 331 -12.56 -4.54 5.36
C ASP A 331 -14.09 -4.70 5.38
N ASN A 332 -14.75 -4.26 6.45
CA ASN A 332 -16.20 -4.31 6.61
C ASN A 332 -16.78 -2.93 6.93
N PHE A 333 -18.03 -2.70 6.51
CA PHE A 333 -18.71 -1.43 6.76
C PHE A 333 -18.99 -1.14 8.24
N PRO A 334 -19.49 -2.10 9.07
CA PRO A 334 -19.76 -1.84 10.48
C PRO A 334 -18.61 -1.18 11.24
N ASP A 335 -17.39 -1.73 11.13
CA ASP A 335 -16.21 -1.18 11.80
C ASP A 335 -15.81 0.18 11.23
N ARG A 336 -15.93 0.39 9.91
CA ARG A 336 -15.68 1.69 9.28
C ARG A 336 -16.61 2.77 9.82
N PHE A 337 -17.90 2.46 9.95
CA PHE A 337 -18.89 3.39 10.49
C PHE A 337 -18.67 3.64 11.99
N LEU A 338 -18.35 2.60 12.77
CA LEU A 338 -18.03 2.74 14.18
C LEU A 338 -16.79 3.64 14.38
N LEU A 339 -15.73 3.39 13.61
CA LEU A 339 -14.50 4.19 13.64
C LEU A 339 -14.76 5.63 13.25
N ASN A 340 -15.50 5.85 12.17
CA ASN A 340 -15.85 7.19 11.72
C ASN A 340 -16.58 7.98 12.83
N ASP A 341 -17.60 7.39 13.43
CA ASP A 341 -18.43 8.05 14.43
C ASP A 341 -17.60 8.31 15.71
N ALA A 342 -16.76 7.35 16.12
CA ALA A 342 -15.87 7.54 17.26
C ALA A 342 -14.79 8.60 17.03
N CYS A 343 -14.17 8.63 15.84
CA CYS A 343 -13.21 9.66 15.45
C CYS A 343 -13.86 11.04 15.40
N PHE A 344 -15.11 11.13 14.94
CA PHE A 344 -15.89 12.37 14.99
C PHE A 344 -16.09 12.89 16.41
N PHE A 345 -16.57 12.03 17.33
CA PHE A 345 -16.82 12.45 18.71
C PHE A 345 -15.54 12.76 19.50
N THR A 346 -14.45 12.03 19.23
CA THR A 346 -13.13 12.22 19.86
C THR A 346 -12.25 13.27 19.18
N LYS A 347 -12.69 13.79 18.02
CA LYS A 347 -11.95 14.75 17.18
C LYS A 347 -10.58 14.23 16.73
N LYS A 348 -10.48 12.92 16.50
CA LYS A 348 -9.27 12.28 15.97
C LYS A 348 -9.35 12.25 14.45
N PRO A 349 -8.30 12.65 13.71
CA PRO A 349 -8.23 12.43 12.27
C PRO A 349 -8.26 10.94 11.95
N MET A 350 -8.96 10.56 10.87
CA MET A 350 -9.04 9.19 10.39
C MET A 350 -8.61 9.12 8.93
N LEU A 351 -7.81 8.12 8.60
CA LEU A 351 -7.36 7.82 7.25
C LEU A 351 -8.05 6.55 6.78
N ASP A 352 -8.97 6.67 5.83
CA ASP A 352 -9.70 5.53 5.28
C ASP A 352 -9.13 5.13 3.92
N ALA A 353 -9.10 3.83 3.68
CA ALA A 353 -8.86 3.27 2.36
C ALA A 353 -9.79 2.10 2.07
N GLY A 354 -10.19 1.96 0.80
CA GLY A 354 -10.97 0.84 0.29
C GLY A 354 -10.22 0.12 -0.80
N VAL A 355 -10.43 -1.18 -0.93
CA VAL A 355 -9.92 -1.97 -2.07
C VAL A 355 -10.97 -2.99 -2.48
N LEU A 356 -11.06 -3.26 -3.78
CA LEU A 356 -11.89 -4.33 -4.32
C LEU A 356 -11.29 -4.77 -5.66
N ARG A 357 -10.92 -6.04 -5.82
CA ARG A 357 -10.30 -6.57 -7.04
C ARG A 357 -9.03 -5.80 -7.43
N PHE A 358 -9.15 -4.85 -8.37
CA PHE A 358 -8.08 -4.00 -8.90
C PHE A 358 -8.26 -2.52 -8.55
N ASP A 359 -9.34 -2.16 -7.88
CA ASP A 359 -9.72 -0.78 -7.60
C ASP A 359 -9.44 -0.40 -6.15
N GLY A 360 -8.89 0.79 -5.94
CA GLY A 360 -8.57 1.32 -4.62
C GLY A 360 -9.11 2.73 -4.42
N THR A 361 -9.44 3.06 -3.18
CA THR A 361 -9.77 4.42 -2.75
C THR A 361 -8.98 4.80 -1.50
N CYS A 362 -8.68 6.08 -1.34
CA CYS A 362 -8.02 6.64 -0.16
C CYS A 362 -8.54 8.05 0.13
N MET A 363 -8.75 8.37 1.41
CA MET A 363 -9.19 9.70 1.84
C MET A 363 -8.74 10.04 3.26
N SER A 364 -8.61 11.33 3.54
CA SER A 364 -8.26 11.85 4.86
C SER A 364 -9.45 12.58 5.47
N ILE A 365 -10.00 12.02 6.55
CA ILE A 365 -11.20 12.50 7.24
C ILE A 365 -10.78 13.29 8.48
N ILE A 366 -10.96 14.61 8.41
CA ILE A 366 -10.58 15.53 9.49
C ILE A 366 -11.83 16.26 9.98
N THR A 367 -12.50 15.69 10.98
CA THR A 367 -13.74 16.26 11.51
C THR A 367 -13.49 17.12 12.75
N PRO A 368 -14.25 18.22 12.98
CA PRO A 368 -15.43 18.67 12.23
C PRO A 368 -15.15 19.57 11.01
N GLN A 369 -13.89 19.78 10.65
CA GLN A 369 -13.43 20.71 9.60
C GLN A 369 -13.86 20.25 8.19
N SER A 370 -13.91 18.94 7.95
CA SER A 370 -14.19 18.29 6.67
C SER A 370 -15.47 17.45 6.70
N HIS A 371 -15.71 16.76 5.59
CA HIS A 371 -16.67 15.66 5.52
C HIS A 371 -16.29 14.52 6.49
N CYS A 372 -17.28 13.82 7.02
CA CYS A 372 -17.07 12.51 7.64
C CYS A 372 -17.25 11.39 6.60
N TYR A 373 -17.01 10.14 6.97
CA TYR A 373 -17.26 8.98 6.09
C TYR A 373 -18.74 8.93 5.64
N ARG A 374 -19.69 9.26 6.52
CA ARG A 374 -21.12 9.29 6.17
C ARG A 374 -21.49 10.36 5.13
N CYS A 375 -20.62 11.32 4.85
CA CYS A 375 -20.84 12.23 3.73
C CYS A 375 -20.58 11.56 2.37
N THR A 376 -19.81 10.47 2.34
CA THR A 376 -19.54 9.67 1.12
C THR A 376 -20.55 8.54 1.00
N LEU A 377 -20.82 7.87 2.11
CA LEU A 377 -21.72 6.74 2.21
C LEU A 377 -22.68 6.95 3.39
N PRO A 378 -23.88 7.54 3.15
CA PRO A 378 -24.78 7.96 4.23
C PRO A 378 -25.18 6.85 5.21
N ASP A 379 -25.46 5.67 4.68
CA ASP A 379 -25.93 4.50 5.43
C ASP A 379 -25.19 3.24 4.95
N ILE A 380 -25.11 2.23 5.81
CA ILE A 380 -24.53 0.92 5.47
C ILE A 380 -25.42 0.30 4.38
N PRO A 381 -24.85 -0.17 3.24
CA PRO A 381 -25.61 -0.86 2.22
C PRO A 381 -26.36 -2.07 2.80
N SER A 382 -27.61 -2.28 2.40
CA SER A 382 -28.40 -3.44 2.84
C SER A 382 -27.70 -4.76 2.44
N GLY A 383 -27.83 -5.80 3.27
CA GLY A 383 -27.27 -7.13 3.00
C GLY A 383 -27.57 -7.62 1.58
N GLY A 384 -26.57 -8.23 0.92
CA GLY A 384 -26.68 -8.75 -0.46
C GLY A 384 -26.44 -7.74 -1.60
N SER A 385 -26.32 -6.43 -1.31
CA SER A 385 -26.11 -5.40 -2.36
C SER A 385 -24.65 -5.16 -2.75
N THR A 386 -23.69 -5.65 -1.96
CA THR A 386 -22.25 -5.47 -2.20
C THR A 386 -21.50 -6.76 -1.90
N SER A 387 -20.63 -7.18 -2.82
CA SER A 387 -19.76 -8.33 -2.61
C SER A 387 -18.55 -7.93 -1.76
N THR A 388 -18.18 -8.78 -0.81
CA THR A 388 -17.01 -8.53 0.05
C THR A 388 -15.71 -8.74 -0.73
N CYS A 389 -14.59 -8.21 -0.21
CA CYS A 389 -13.25 -8.59 -0.68
C CYS A 389 -13.02 -10.11 -0.62
N ALA A 390 -13.67 -10.77 0.35
CA ALA A 390 -13.55 -12.21 0.51
C ALA A 390 -14.18 -12.98 -0.65
N GLU A 391 -15.27 -12.47 -1.19
CA GLU A 391 -16.01 -13.10 -2.30
C GLU A 391 -15.48 -12.68 -3.67
N SER A 392 -15.07 -11.41 -3.82
CA SER A 392 -14.65 -10.85 -5.12
C SER A 392 -13.18 -11.06 -5.44
N GLY A 393 -12.35 -11.28 -4.41
CA GLY A 393 -10.91 -11.30 -4.54
C GLY A 393 -10.28 -9.92 -4.56
N VAL A 394 -8.95 -9.90 -4.51
CA VAL A 394 -8.14 -8.68 -4.53
C VAL A 394 -6.74 -9.02 -5.03
N LEU A 395 -6.20 -8.17 -5.90
CA LEU A 395 -4.82 -8.25 -6.37
C LEU A 395 -3.88 -7.88 -5.22
N GLY A 396 -2.97 -8.79 -4.84
CA GLY A 396 -2.15 -8.68 -3.62
C GLY A 396 -1.44 -7.34 -3.39
N PRO A 397 -0.77 -6.75 -4.39
CA PRO A 397 -0.13 -5.43 -4.27
C PRO A 397 -1.08 -4.25 -4.06
N LEU A 398 -2.35 -4.33 -4.47
CA LEU A 398 -3.29 -3.21 -4.44
C LEU A 398 -3.55 -2.67 -3.01
N PRO A 399 -3.86 -3.50 -2.00
CA PRO A 399 -3.86 -3.09 -0.60
C PRO A 399 -2.53 -2.48 -0.14
N GLY A 400 -1.41 -2.96 -0.69
CA GLY A 400 -0.07 -2.38 -0.51
C GLY A 400 -0.02 -0.91 -0.89
N ILE A 401 -0.40 -0.63 -2.13
CA ILE A 401 -0.44 0.73 -2.68
C ILE A 401 -1.30 1.63 -1.79
N MET A 402 -2.53 1.21 -1.47
CA MET A 402 -3.46 2.01 -0.66
C MET A 402 -2.97 2.22 0.78
N GLY A 403 -2.43 1.20 1.45
CA GLY A 403 -1.95 1.35 2.82
C GLY A 403 -0.65 2.17 2.92
N PHE A 404 0.21 2.13 1.91
CA PHE A 404 1.36 3.05 1.84
C PHE A 404 0.93 4.50 1.62
N LEU A 405 -0.16 4.74 0.88
CA LEU A 405 -0.76 6.06 0.77
C LEU A 405 -1.38 6.52 2.11
N GLN A 406 -2.03 5.63 2.86
CA GLN A 406 -2.48 5.94 4.23
C GLN A 406 -1.30 6.34 5.13
N ALA A 407 -0.16 5.64 5.08
CA ALA A 407 1.02 6.01 5.86
C ALA A 407 1.60 7.38 5.47
N ALA A 408 1.64 7.69 4.17
CA ALA A 408 2.06 9.00 3.68
C ALA A 408 1.11 10.11 4.18
N GLU A 409 -0.21 9.90 4.14
CA GLU A 409 -1.19 10.85 4.70
C GLU A 409 -1.03 11.04 6.20
N ALA A 410 -0.77 9.97 6.96
CA ALA A 410 -0.57 10.03 8.40
C ALA A 410 0.56 10.97 8.77
N VAL A 411 1.72 10.84 8.11
CA VAL A 411 2.86 11.69 8.40
C VAL A 411 2.63 13.14 7.97
N LYS A 412 1.92 13.38 6.88
CA LYS A 412 1.51 14.75 6.50
C LYS A 412 0.59 15.39 7.53
N LEU A 413 -0.37 14.64 8.07
CA LEU A 413 -1.25 15.12 9.14
C LEU A 413 -0.50 15.40 10.44
N LEU A 414 0.36 14.48 10.88
CA LEU A 414 1.17 14.64 12.10
C LEU A 414 2.08 15.86 12.02
N SER A 415 2.75 16.02 10.88
CA SER A 415 3.70 17.11 10.66
C SER A 415 3.08 18.45 10.29
N GLY A 416 1.78 18.47 9.94
CA GLY A 416 1.09 19.65 9.40
C GLY A 416 1.65 20.11 8.05
N GLN A 417 2.34 19.24 7.30
CA GLN A 417 3.04 19.56 6.07
C GLN A 417 2.48 18.77 4.89
N GLY A 418 2.38 19.42 3.73
CA GLY A 418 1.89 18.82 2.49
C GLY A 418 0.39 19.00 2.29
N ASN A 419 -0.09 18.59 1.11
CA ASN A 419 -1.51 18.66 0.77
C ASN A 419 -2.11 17.27 0.96
N THR A 420 -2.93 17.13 1.98
CA THR A 420 -3.60 15.87 2.33
C THR A 420 -4.80 15.62 1.41
N LEU A 421 -5.35 14.41 1.45
CA LEU A 421 -6.61 14.03 0.82
C LEU A 421 -7.84 14.57 1.60
N HIS A 422 -7.67 15.63 2.37
CA HIS A 422 -8.79 16.36 2.96
C HIS A 422 -9.69 16.89 1.84
N ASP A 423 -11.00 16.67 1.95
CA ASP A 423 -12.01 17.02 0.94
C ASP A 423 -11.75 16.42 -0.46
N ARG A 424 -10.95 15.35 -0.55
CA ARG A 424 -10.59 14.70 -1.80
C ARG A 424 -10.64 13.19 -1.63
N VAL A 425 -11.26 12.50 -2.58
CA VAL A 425 -11.16 11.04 -2.67
C VAL A 425 -10.22 10.70 -3.80
N LEU A 426 -9.08 10.11 -3.47
CA LEU A 426 -8.20 9.50 -4.45
C LEU A 426 -8.78 8.14 -4.84
N PHE A 427 -8.84 7.86 -6.13
CA PHE A 427 -9.14 6.53 -6.64
C PHE A 427 -8.00 6.03 -7.53
N LEU A 428 -7.75 4.73 -7.46
CA LEU A 428 -6.87 3.99 -8.35
C LEU A 428 -7.70 2.96 -9.09
N ASP A 429 -7.67 3.03 -10.41
CA ASP A 429 -7.99 1.91 -11.27
C ASP A 429 -6.67 1.17 -11.60
N GLY A 430 -6.46 0.04 -10.93
CA GLY A 430 -5.24 -0.76 -11.08
C GLY A 430 -5.16 -1.50 -12.42
N MET A 431 -6.30 -1.77 -13.07
CA MET A 431 -6.31 -2.39 -14.40
C MET A 431 -5.73 -1.46 -15.44
N PHE A 432 -5.98 -0.15 -15.34
CA PHE A 432 -5.51 0.85 -16.29
C PHE A 432 -4.36 1.71 -15.76
N SER A 433 -3.84 1.42 -14.56
CA SER A 433 -2.79 2.22 -13.90
C SER A 433 -3.15 3.70 -13.88
N HIS A 434 -4.41 3.99 -13.56
CA HIS A 434 -4.98 5.33 -13.60
C HIS A 434 -5.34 5.79 -12.20
N PHE A 435 -4.79 6.93 -11.82
CA PHE A 435 -5.15 7.65 -10.61
C PHE A 435 -6.01 8.84 -10.98
N GLY A 436 -7.06 9.07 -10.19
CA GLY A 436 -7.84 10.29 -10.29
C GLY A 436 -8.32 10.75 -8.92
N THR A 437 -8.84 11.96 -8.88
CA THR A 437 -9.29 12.56 -7.63
C THR A 437 -10.66 13.20 -7.84
N ILE A 438 -11.55 12.97 -6.88
CA ILE A 438 -12.88 13.58 -6.84
C ILE A 438 -12.92 14.53 -5.66
N GLN A 439 -13.35 15.77 -5.90
CA GLN A 439 -13.60 16.72 -4.82
C GLN A 439 -14.85 16.29 -4.04
N LEU A 440 -14.72 16.30 -2.73
CA LEU A 440 -15.77 15.88 -1.82
C LEU A 440 -15.95 16.92 -0.73
N SER A 441 -17.20 17.34 -0.53
CA SER A 441 -17.54 18.35 0.45
C SER A 441 -18.37 17.77 1.58
N LYS A 442 -18.24 18.38 2.77
CA LYS A 442 -19.12 18.14 3.90
C LYS A 442 -20.59 18.35 3.51
N GLN A 443 -21.43 17.37 3.82
CA GLN A 443 -22.85 17.42 3.49
C GLN A 443 -23.66 18.06 4.62
N ASN A 444 -24.42 19.11 4.33
CA ASN A 444 -25.27 19.80 5.32
C ASN A 444 -26.31 18.85 5.96
N GLY A 445 -26.84 17.91 5.17
CA GLY A 445 -27.80 16.90 5.62
C GLY A 445 -27.17 15.66 6.26
N CYS A 446 -25.86 15.63 6.50
CA CYS A 446 -25.22 14.47 7.11
C CYS A 446 -25.77 14.21 8.53
N ARG A 447 -26.20 12.99 8.79
CA ARG A 447 -26.79 12.58 10.08
C ARG A 447 -25.82 12.67 11.27
N LEU A 448 -24.51 12.72 11.03
CA LEU A 448 -23.48 12.83 12.06
C LEU A 448 -22.88 14.24 12.14
N CYS A 449 -22.29 14.73 11.04
CA CYS A 449 -21.54 15.99 11.05
C CYS A 449 -22.28 17.18 10.43
N GLY A 450 -23.55 17.01 10.03
CA GLY A 450 -24.37 18.03 9.37
C GLY A 450 -24.85 19.15 10.31
N THR A 451 -25.70 20.05 9.79
CA THR A 451 -26.21 21.20 10.55
C THR A 451 -27.27 20.83 11.59
N ASN A 452 -27.99 19.73 11.37
CA ASN A 452 -28.96 19.15 12.28
C ASN A 452 -28.69 17.64 12.43
N PRO A 453 -27.65 17.25 13.21
CA PRO A 453 -27.27 15.85 13.34
C PRO A 453 -28.36 15.06 14.05
N ALA A 454 -28.57 13.81 13.59
CA ALA A 454 -29.48 12.84 14.21
C ALA A 454 -28.74 11.79 15.04
N ILE A 455 -27.42 11.67 14.88
CA ILE A 455 -26.55 10.75 15.61
C ILE A 455 -25.80 11.57 16.65
N HIS A 456 -26.04 11.28 17.93
CA HIS A 456 -25.46 12.00 19.07
C HIS A 456 -24.54 11.14 19.94
N GLU A 457 -24.53 9.82 19.69
CA GLU A 457 -23.73 8.84 20.42
C GLU A 457 -23.38 7.66 19.49
N LEU A 458 -22.39 6.86 19.89
CA LEU A 458 -22.01 5.66 19.14
C LEU A 458 -23.19 4.69 19.05
N GLN A 459 -23.38 4.15 17.86
CA GLN A 459 -24.35 3.09 17.63
C GLN A 459 -23.62 1.74 17.56
N GLU A 460 -24.34 0.66 17.81
CA GLU A 460 -23.90 -0.65 17.35
C GLU A 460 -24.25 -0.80 15.86
N TYR A 461 -23.26 -1.15 15.06
CA TYR A 461 -23.47 -1.56 13.68
C TYR A 461 -23.31 -3.07 13.64
N LYS A 462 -24.38 -3.80 13.35
CA LYS A 462 -24.32 -5.23 13.07
C LYS A 462 -24.43 -5.43 11.57
N PHE A 463 -23.57 -6.28 11.02
CA PHE A 463 -23.79 -6.80 9.68
C PHE A 463 -24.96 -7.78 9.76
N VAL A 464 -26.11 -7.41 9.21
CA VAL A 464 -27.22 -8.34 9.02
C VAL A 464 -27.06 -8.91 7.62
N CYS A 465 -26.50 -10.13 7.51
CA CYS A 465 -26.74 -10.93 6.32
C CYS A 465 -28.24 -11.23 6.30
N SER A 466 -28.93 -10.77 5.27
CA SER A 466 -30.34 -11.10 5.05
C SER A 466 -30.43 -12.55 4.56
N ASP A 467 -30.25 -13.51 5.48
CA ASP A 467 -30.62 -14.92 5.27
C ASP A 467 -31.92 -15.28 5.98
N GLU A 468 -32.62 -14.29 6.55
CA GLU A 468 -34.00 -14.48 7.02
C GLU A 468 -34.93 -14.13 5.86
N GLU A 469 -35.24 -15.14 5.03
CA GLU A 469 -36.54 -15.18 4.38
C GLU A 469 -37.58 -14.98 5.51
N ASP A 470 -38.38 -13.92 5.42
CA ASP A 470 -39.56 -13.69 6.24
C ASP A 470 -40.51 -14.89 6.11
N THR A 471 -40.26 -15.95 6.88
CA THR A 471 -41.20 -17.03 7.15
C THR A 471 -41.79 -16.84 8.55
N HIS A 472 -42.50 -15.73 8.74
CA HIS A 472 -43.53 -15.58 9.77
C HIS A 472 -44.67 -14.73 9.16
N GLN A 473 -45.70 -15.37 8.60
CA GLN A 473 -47.05 -15.56 9.20
C GLN A 473 -47.78 -14.20 9.38
N GLU A 474 -48.99 -13.97 8.83
CA GLU A 474 -50.18 -14.82 8.67
C GLU A 474 -50.98 -14.51 7.39
#